data_AF-W0EHC1-F1
#
_entry.id   AF-W0EHC1-F1
#
_cell.length_a   1.000
_cell.length_b   1.000
_cell.length_c   1.000
_cell.angle_alpha   90.00
_cell.angle_beta   90.00
_cell.angle_gamma   90.00
#
_symmetry.space_group_name_H-M   'P 1'
#
loop_
_entity.id
_entity.type
_entity.pdbx_description
1 polymer ?
#
loop_
_entity_poly.entity_id
_entity_poly.type
_entity_poly.pdbx_seq_one_letter_code
_entity_poly.pdbx_strand_id
1 'polypeptide(L)'
;MKNFLRNLLGFPMSHYKKALRKNVQKFYHRAIRKAVNDAQRKLWLAAGLAAEDFVTTLLVSEGKDDGELFKQRILNKTMEKKQIRTIIRTMLKVYLSALLIAVTNYKEEILTKTSMNEQDFLKSWCSVFDYKQEDMHVFDGILLPAYRRNGLNGLLQETGKMIVDDFYQDSSELTQEEITLFEGVLLNDVASLFNYVK
;
A
#
# COMPACT_ATOMS: atom_id res chain seq x y z
N MET A 1 -18.52 -12.85 31.11
CA MET A 1 -17.24 -13.18 30.42
C MET A 1 -17.38 -13.80 29.01
N LYS A 2 -18.56 -14.31 28.59
CA LYS A 2 -18.79 -14.80 27.21
C LYS A 2 -19.19 -13.71 26.18
N ASN A 3 -19.58 -12.51 26.64
CA ASN A 3 -20.03 -11.42 25.75
C ASN A 3 -18.94 -10.42 25.34
N PHE A 4 -17.75 -10.43 25.98
CA PHE A 4 -16.67 -9.51 25.64
C PHE A 4 -15.92 -9.96 24.36
N LEU A 5 -15.74 -11.27 24.17
CA LEU A 5 -15.16 -11.83 22.94
C LEU A 5 -16.12 -11.78 21.75
N ARG A 6 -17.45 -11.71 21.99
CA ARG A 6 -18.44 -11.65 20.91
C ARG A 6 -18.57 -10.25 20.32
N ASN A 7 -18.30 -9.21 21.10
CA ASN A 7 -18.25 -7.82 20.61
C ASN A 7 -16.94 -7.50 19.86
N LEU A 8 -15.86 -8.25 20.11
CA LEU A 8 -14.65 -8.28 19.25
C LEU A 8 -14.86 -9.02 17.92
N LEU A 9 -15.99 -9.71 17.75
CA LEU A 9 -16.35 -10.53 16.58
C LEU A 9 -17.54 -9.95 15.80
N GLY A 10 -17.93 -8.70 16.06
CA GLY A 10 -19.10 -8.04 15.46
C GLY A 10 -18.86 -7.33 14.13
N PHE A 11 -17.65 -7.42 13.54
CA PHE A 11 -17.31 -6.78 12.27
C PHE A 11 -16.84 -7.77 11.19
N PRO A 12 -17.00 -7.43 9.90
CA PRO A 12 -16.49 -8.19 8.74
C PRO A 12 -14.95 -8.35 8.65
N MET A 13 -14.18 -8.09 9.72
CA MET A 13 -12.72 -8.17 9.78
C MET A 13 -12.12 -9.54 9.39
N SER A 14 -12.86 -10.66 9.49
CA SER A 14 -12.36 -11.98 9.05
C SER A 14 -12.10 -12.02 7.54
N HIS A 15 -12.94 -11.37 6.73
CA HIS A 15 -12.83 -11.48 5.26
C HIS A 15 -11.78 -10.56 4.67
N TYR A 16 -11.66 -9.34 5.20
CA TYR A 16 -10.60 -8.39 4.81
C TYR A 16 -9.21 -8.93 5.16
N LYS A 17 -8.97 -9.34 6.42
CA LYS A 17 -7.67 -9.90 6.84
C LYS A 17 -7.29 -11.15 6.05
N LYS A 18 -8.27 -12.03 5.75
CA LYS A 18 -8.04 -13.20 4.88
C LYS A 18 -7.71 -12.79 3.45
N ALA A 19 -8.35 -11.77 2.90
CA ALA A 19 -8.07 -11.27 1.56
C ALA A 19 -6.68 -10.62 1.47
N LEU A 20 -6.32 -9.79 2.45
CA LEU A 20 -5.01 -9.15 2.58
C LEU A 20 -3.90 -10.20 2.61
N ARG A 21 -3.96 -11.11 3.60
CA ARG A 21 -2.97 -12.19 3.75
C ARG A 21 -2.81 -13.01 2.48
N LYS A 22 -3.90 -13.35 1.78
CA LYS A 22 -3.84 -14.11 0.52
C LYS A 22 -3.15 -13.35 -0.60
N ASN A 23 -3.34 -12.04 -0.71
CA ASN A 23 -2.68 -11.22 -1.74
C ASN A 23 -1.19 -11.06 -1.41
N VAL A 24 -0.88 -10.70 -0.16
CA VAL A 24 0.49 -10.46 0.27
C VAL A 24 1.34 -11.73 0.25
N GLN A 25 0.80 -12.89 0.67
CA GLN A 25 1.51 -14.17 0.54
C GLN A 25 1.93 -14.49 -0.90
N LYS A 26 1.12 -14.09 -1.90
CA LYS A 26 1.49 -14.25 -3.31
C LYS A 26 2.61 -13.29 -3.72
N PHE A 27 2.63 -12.07 -3.19
CA PHE A 27 3.76 -11.15 -3.39
C PHE A 27 5.04 -11.72 -2.78
N TYR A 28 5.01 -12.16 -1.53
CA TYR A 28 6.18 -12.74 -0.87
C TYR A 28 6.70 -13.99 -1.59
N HIS A 29 5.81 -14.89 -2.00
CA HIS A 29 6.22 -16.06 -2.78
C HIS A 29 6.90 -15.66 -4.10
N ARG A 30 6.37 -14.66 -4.82
CA ARG A 30 6.99 -14.16 -6.05
C ARG A 30 8.29 -13.42 -5.78
N ALA A 31 8.37 -12.62 -4.73
CA ALA A 31 9.57 -11.90 -4.30
C ALA A 31 10.73 -12.88 -4.04
N ILE A 32 10.49 -13.92 -3.26
CA ILE A 32 11.49 -14.97 -2.95
C ILE A 32 11.91 -15.71 -4.22
N ARG A 33 10.95 -16.09 -5.07
CA ARG A 33 11.23 -16.88 -6.28
C ARG A 33 11.93 -16.09 -7.39
N LYS A 34 11.69 -14.78 -7.49
CA LYS A 34 12.17 -13.94 -8.60
C LYS A 34 13.43 -13.14 -8.26
N ALA A 35 13.74 -12.93 -6.98
CA ALA A 35 14.96 -12.26 -6.59
C ALA A 35 16.19 -13.09 -7.00
N VAL A 36 17.16 -12.46 -7.66
CA VAL A 36 18.43 -13.10 -8.04
C VAL A 36 19.56 -12.81 -7.06
N ASN A 37 19.36 -11.87 -6.13
CA ASN A 37 20.27 -11.57 -5.05
C ASN A 37 19.51 -11.15 -3.78
N ASP A 38 20.24 -11.06 -2.67
CA ASP A 38 19.67 -10.72 -1.36
C ASP A 38 19.11 -9.29 -1.29
N ALA A 39 19.74 -8.33 -1.97
CA ALA A 39 19.28 -6.95 -2.01
C ALA A 39 17.89 -6.85 -2.66
N GLN A 40 17.69 -7.49 -3.81
CA GLN A 40 16.39 -7.60 -4.46
C GLN A 40 15.36 -8.29 -3.55
N ARG A 41 15.72 -9.42 -2.94
CA ARG A 41 14.81 -10.16 -2.04
C ARG A 41 14.35 -9.28 -0.88
N LYS A 42 15.28 -8.60 -0.21
CA LYS A 42 14.96 -7.68 0.90
C LYS A 42 14.08 -6.53 0.45
N LEU A 43 14.39 -5.89 -0.68
CA LEU A 43 13.60 -4.78 -1.20
C LEU A 43 12.16 -5.20 -1.53
N TRP A 44 11.98 -6.31 -2.23
CA TRP A 44 10.65 -6.83 -2.58
C TRP A 44 9.81 -7.22 -1.37
N LEU A 45 10.44 -7.85 -0.38
CA LEU A 45 9.76 -8.21 0.87
C LEU A 45 9.41 -6.97 1.69
N ALA A 46 10.32 -6.00 1.81
CA ALA A 46 10.09 -4.76 2.52
C ALA A 46 8.95 -3.94 1.90
N ALA A 47 8.93 -3.79 0.56
CA ALA A 47 7.82 -3.12 -0.12
C ALA A 47 6.49 -3.84 0.06
N GLY A 48 6.48 -5.18 0.05
CA GLY A 48 5.28 -5.96 0.33
C GLY A 48 4.78 -5.81 1.78
N LEU A 49 5.70 -5.74 2.74
CA LEU A 49 5.41 -5.53 4.16
C LEU A 49 4.87 -4.13 4.42
N ALA A 50 5.51 -3.10 3.86
CA ALA A 50 5.03 -1.72 3.91
C ALA A 50 3.57 -1.61 3.43
N ALA A 51 3.24 -2.25 2.30
CA ALA A 51 1.87 -2.27 1.81
C ALA A 51 0.90 -3.09 2.68
N GLU A 52 1.35 -4.20 3.27
CA GLU A 52 0.56 -4.99 4.21
C GLU A 52 0.24 -4.20 5.48
N ASP A 53 1.24 -3.56 6.06
CA ASP A 53 1.13 -2.78 7.29
C ASP A 53 0.24 -1.56 7.06
N PHE A 54 0.44 -0.84 5.94
CA PHE A 54 -0.43 0.27 5.56
C PHE A 54 -1.90 -0.16 5.47
N VAL A 55 -2.23 -1.20 4.71
CA VAL A 55 -3.62 -1.68 4.59
C VAL A 55 -4.15 -2.24 5.92
N THR A 56 -3.28 -2.83 6.74
CA THR A 56 -3.66 -3.29 8.08
C THR A 56 -4.05 -2.13 8.98
N THR A 57 -3.30 -1.03 8.96
CA THR A 57 -3.62 0.21 9.71
C THR A 57 -4.98 0.76 9.29
N LEU A 58 -5.28 0.78 7.99
CA LEU A 58 -6.60 1.20 7.48
C LEU A 58 -7.75 0.28 7.90
N LEU A 59 -7.46 -1.01 8.14
CA LEU A 59 -8.43 -2.02 8.55
C LEU A 59 -8.71 -2.06 10.06
N VAL A 60 -7.79 -1.52 10.87
CA VAL A 60 -7.81 -1.62 12.33
C VAL A 60 -8.56 -0.44 12.99
N SER A 61 -9.12 0.49 12.19
CA SER A 61 -9.86 1.69 12.65
C SER A 61 -11.17 1.43 13.41
N GLU A 62 -11.12 0.61 14.45
CA GLU A 62 -12.11 0.50 15.50
C GLU A 62 -11.43 0.53 16.87
N GLY A 63 -11.20 1.75 17.34
CA GLY A 63 -11.11 2.08 18.75
C GLY A 63 -9.84 1.61 19.45
N LYS A 64 -8.72 2.32 19.24
CA LYS A 64 -7.91 2.96 20.30
C LYS A 64 -6.66 3.69 19.76
N ASP A 65 -6.48 4.89 20.31
CA ASP A 65 -5.28 5.74 20.44
C ASP A 65 -4.63 6.35 19.18
N ASP A 66 -4.11 7.57 19.40
CA ASP A 66 -3.64 8.55 18.43
C ASP A 66 -2.73 8.00 17.31
N GLY A 67 -2.94 8.48 16.07
CA GLY A 67 -2.08 8.19 14.92
C GLY A 67 -2.74 7.41 13.76
N GLU A 68 -4.04 7.14 13.83
CA GLU A 68 -4.77 6.46 12.75
C GLU A 68 -5.02 7.36 11.52
N LEU A 69 -4.59 6.87 10.35
CA LEU A 69 -4.55 7.60 9.08
C LEU A 69 -5.90 8.20 8.64
N PHE A 70 -7.01 7.47 8.83
CA PHE A 70 -8.37 7.86 8.42
C PHE A 70 -9.40 7.60 9.53
N LYS A 71 -9.04 7.91 10.78
CA LYS A 71 -9.80 7.55 12.00
C LYS A 71 -11.28 7.96 12.01
N GLN A 72 -11.64 9.02 11.29
CA GLN A 72 -13.00 9.55 11.27
C GLN A 72 -13.88 8.90 10.19
N ARG A 73 -13.30 8.11 9.28
CA ARG A 73 -14.01 7.53 8.16
C ARG A 73 -14.56 6.14 8.50
N ILE A 74 -15.81 5.91 8.13
CA ILE A 74 -16.51 4.64 8.40
C ILE A 74 -16.28 3.67 7.24
N LEU A 75 -15.72 2.49 7.55
CA LEU A 75 -15.53 1.43 6.56
C LEU A 75 -16.85 1.01 5.90
N ASN A 76 -16.80 0.72 4.61
CA ASN A 76 -17.93 0.14 3.90
C ASN A 76 -18.10 -1.35 4.29
N LYS A 77 -19.14 -1.66 5.07
CA LYS A 77 -19.38 -3.01 5.63
C LYS A 77 -20.26 -3.90 4.75
N THR A 78 -20.92 -3.35 3.72
CA THR A 78 -21.91 -4.07 2.91
C THR A 78 -21.30 -4.79 1.71
N MET A 79 -19.97 -4.79 1.59
CA MET A 79 -19.27 -5.34 0.44
C MET A 79 -19.26 -6.87 0.40
N GLU A 80 -19.51 -7.42 -0.78
CA GLU A 80 -19.42 -8.86 -1.02
C GLU A 80 -17.95 -9.34 -0.96
N LYS A 81 -17.75 -10.63 -0.63
CA LYS A 81 -16.40 -11.24 -0.56
C LYS A 81 -15.56 -11.07 -1.84
N LYS A 82 -16.21 -11.01 -3.01
CA LYS A 82 -15.51 -10.77 -4.30
C LYS A 82 -15.05 -9.32 -4.42
N GLN A 83 -15.89 -8.37 -4.02
CA GLN A 83 -15.56 -6.94 -3.97
C GLN A 83 -14.42 -6.69 -2.99
N ILE A 84 -14.51 -7.22 -1.76
CA ILE A 84 -13.46 -7.11 -0.73
C ILE A 84 -12.08 -7.56 -1.27
N ARG A 85 -12.03 -8.70 -1.97
CA ARG A 85 -10.77 -9.19 -2.55
C ARG A 85 -10.20 -8.27 -3.62
N THR A 86 -11.08 -7.64 -4.39
CA THR A 86 -10.70 -6.72 -5.47
C THR A 86 -10.16 -5.43 -4.87
N ILE A 87 -10.90 -4.83 -3.94
CA ILE A 87 -10.53 -3.57 -3.28
C ILE A 87 -9.23 -3.70 -2.50
N ILE A 88 -9.06 -4.76 -1.70
CA ILE A 88 -7.78 -4.99 -0.99
C ILE A 88 -6.61 -5.13 -1.97
N ARG A 89 -6.82 -5.78 -3.12
CA ARG A 89 -5.77 -5.87 -4.15
C ARG A 89 -5.47 -4.48 -4.73
N THR A 90 -6.49 -3.69 -5.05
CA THR A 90 -6.36 -2.32 -5.55
C THR A 90 -5.60 -1.45 -4.55
N MET A 91 -5.97 -1.45 -3.26
CA MET A 91 -5.29 -0.67 -2.22
C MET A 91 -3.80 -0.99 -2.12
N LEU A 92 -3.46 -2.29 -2.11
CA LEU A 92 -2.05 -2.70 -2.12
C LEU A 92 -1.31 -2.16 -3.34
N LYS A 93 -1.95 -2.16 -4.52
CA LYS A 93 -1.36 -1.70 -5.79
C LYS A 93 -1.20 -0.19 -5.85
N VAL A 94 -2.21 0.55 -5.40
CA VAL A 94 -2.19 2.01 -5.31
C VAL A 94 -1.07 2.44 -4.35
N TYR A 95 -0.98 1.83 -3.17
CA TYR A 95 0.07 2.16 -2.21
C TYR A 95 1.46 1.76 -2.70
N LEU A 96 1.64 0.56 -3.27
CA LEU A 96 2.91 0.15 -3.87
C LEU A 96 3.34 1.09 -5.00
N SER A 97 2.39 1.65 -5.76
CA SER A 97 2.66 2.61 -6.82
C SER A 97 3.14 3.95 -6.25
N ALA A 98 2.49 4.44 -5.19
CA ALA A 98 2.93 5.63 -4.48
C ALA A 98 4.32 5.44 -3.86
N LEU A 99 4.56 4.29 -3.24
CA LEU A 99 5.87 3.92 -2.70
C LEU A 99 6.94 3.89 -3.80
N LEU A 100 6.65 3.29 -4.95
CA LEU A 100 7.56 3.25 -6.10
C LEU A 100 7.91 4.66 -6.61
N ILE A 101 6.93 5.58 -6.65
CA ILE A 101 7.18 6.98 -7.02
C ILE A 101 8.03 7.67 -5.94
N ALA A 102 7.72 7.47 -4.67
CA ALA A 102 8.45 8.15 -3.59
C ALA A 102 9.92 7.70 -3.49
N VAL A 103 10.22 6.43 -3.80
CA VAL A 103 11.59 5.93 -3.82
C VAL A 103 12.43 6.40 -5.01
N THR A 104 11.85 7.11 -6.01
CA THR A 104 12.65 7.61 -7.15
C THR A 104 13.75 8.58 -6.73
N ASN A 105 13.57 9.25 -5.58
CA ASN A 105 14.61 10.09 -4.96
C ASN A 105 15.89 9.30 -4.61
N TYR A 106 15.80 7.98 -4.48
CA TYR A 106 16.90 7.07 -4.16
C TYR A 106 17.18 6.07 -5.30
N LYS A 107 16.70 6.36 -6.52
CA LYS A 107 16.75 5.46 -7.67
C LYS A 107 18.15 4.89 -7.92
N GLU A 108 19.16 5.75 -8.05
CA GLU A 108 20.52 5.33 -8.42
C GLU A 108 21.11 4.34 -7.40
N GLU A 109 20.87 4.58 -6.11
CA GLU A 109 21.35 3.70 -5.05
C GLU A 109 20.62 2.36 -5.05
N ILE A 110 19.30 2.37 -5.23
CA ILE A 110 18.48 1.15 -5.34
C ILE A 110 18.92 0.31 -6.55
N LEU A 111 19.10 0.93 -7.71
CA LEU A 111 19.52 0.25 -8.95
C LEU A 111 20.92 -0.36 -8.80
N THR A 112 21.84 0.40 -8.23
CA THR A 112 23.21 -0.07 -7.95
C THR A 112 23.21 -1.30 -7.05
N LYS A 113 22.52 -1.22 -5.90
CA LYS A 113 22.50 -2.30 -4.91
C LYS A 113 21.75 -3.54 -5.37
N THR A 114 20.67 -3.35 -6.13
CA THR A 114 19.94 -4.47 -6.73
C THR A 114 20.65 -5.05 -7.95
N SER A 115 21.70 -4.38 -8.46
CA SER A 115 22.39 -4.74 -9.71
C SER A 115 21.42 -4.83 -10.89
N MET A 116 20.48 -3.89 -10.94
CA MET A 116 19.46 -3.79 -11.99
C MET A 116 19.59 -2.45 -12.71
N ASN A 117 19.34 -2.45 -14.01
CA ASN A 117 18.96 -1.20 -14.68
C ASN A 117 17.49 -0.89 -14.40
N GLU A 118 17.06 0.33 -14.71
CA GLU A 118 15.68 0.78 -14.47
C GLU A 118 14.62 -0.08 -15.16
N GLN A 119 14.88 -0.52 -16.40
CA GLN A 119 13.91 -1.31 -17.16
C GLN A 119 13.69 -2.68 -16.50
N ASP A 120 14.77 -3.34 -16.09
CA ASP A 120 14.71 -4.65 -15.42
C ASP A 120 14.12 -4.52 -14.01
N PHE A 121 14.41 -3.41 -13.32
CA PHE A 121 13.79 -3.09 -12.05
C PHE A 121 12.27 -2.98 -12.18
N LEU A 122 11.77 -2.16 -13.12
CA LEU A 122 10.33 -1.97 -13.34
C LEU A 122 9.64 -3.26 -13.81
N LYS A 123 10.28 -4.03 -14.69
CA LYS A 123 9.78 -5.36 -15.09
C LYS A 123 9.69 -6.29 -13.88
N SER A 124 10.71 -6.31 -13.02
CA SER A 124 10.73 -7.14 -11.81
C SER A 124 9.64 -6.70 -10.84
N TRP A 125 9.50 -5.39 -10.58
CA TRP A 125 8.44 -4.81 -9.75
C TRP A 125 7.05 -5.26 -10.21
N CYS A 126 6.75 -5.02 -11.49
CA CYS A 126 5.47 -5.42 -12.08
C CYS A 126 5.23 -6.92 -11.95
N SER A 127 6.28 -7.73 -12.11
CA SER A 127 6.18 -9.18 -12.09
C SER A 127 6.08 -9.78 -10.68
N VAL A 128 6.75 -9.19 -9.68
CA VAL A 128 6.66 -9.58 -8.26
C VAL A 128 5.29 -9.22 -7.71
N PHE A 129 4.85 -8.00 -7.98
CA PHE A 129 3.62 -7.47 -7.45
C PHE A 129 2.41 -7.75 -8.33
N ASP A 130 2.55 -8.32 -9.53
CA ASP A 130 1.42 -8.68 -10.41
C ASP A 130 0.63 -7.47 -10.89
N TYR A 131 1.36 -6.46 -11.36
CA TYR A 131 0.75 -5.29 -11.98
C TYR A 131 0.12 -5.70 -13.31
N LYS A 132 -1.14 -5.33 -13.47
CA LYS A 132 -1.89 -5.43 -14.71
C LYS A 132 -1.93 -4.08 -15.42
N GLN A 133 -2.51 -4.05 -16.61
CA GLN A 133 -2.68 -2.81 -17.38
C GLN A 133 -3.45 -1.75 -16.59
N GLU A 134 -4.45 -2.13 -15.81
CA GLU A 134 -5.23 -1.18 -15.01
C GLU A 134 -4.37 -0.57 -13.90
N ASP A 135 -3.51 -1.36 -13.26
CA ASP A 135 -2.59 -0.88 -12.22
C ASP A 135 -1.52 0.05 -12.82
N MET A 136 -1.04 -0.24 -14.04
CA MET A 136 -0.12 0.62 -14.78
C MET A 136 -0.79 1.94 -15.18
N HIS A 137 -2.07 1.91 -15.57
CA HIS A 137 -2.82 3.12 -15.90
C HIS A 137 -3.00 4.03 -14.67
N VAL A 138 -3.23 3.45 -13.49
CA VAL A 138 -3.24 4.22 -12.23
C VAL A 138 -1.88 4.88 -11.98
N PHE A 139 -0.79 4.15 -12.17
CA PHE A 139 0.57 4.69 -12.02
C PHE A 139 0.84 5.84 -13.00
N ASP A 140 0.72 5.58 -14.31
CA ASP A 140 1.11 6.51 -15.37
C ASP A 140 0.11 7.66 -15.60
N GLY A 141 -1.18 7.37 -15.43
CA GLY A 141 -2.27 8.29 -15.75
C GLY A 141 -2.71 9.16 -14.58
N ILE A 142 -2.45 8.74 -13.34
CA ILE A 142 -3.00 9.40 -12.14
C ILE A 142 -1.89 9.78 -11.17
N LEU A 143 -1.19 8.79 -10.60
CA LEU A 143 -0.27 9.04 -9.49
C LEU A 143 1.00 9.78 -9.92
N LEU A 144 1.64 9.36 -11.01
CA LEU A 144 2.85 10.01 -11.51
C LEU A 144 2.58 11.45 -11.99
N PRO A 145 1.50 11.74 -12.74
CA PRO A 145 1.12 13.12 -13.06
C PRO A 145 0.81 13.97 -11.82
N ALA A 146 0.16 13.41 -10.80
CA ALA A 146 -0.12 14.14 -9.56
C ALA A 146 1.16 14.52 -8.82
N TYR A 147 2.11 13.58 -8.72
CA TYR A 147 3.43 13.84 -8.18
C TYR A 147 4.18 14.91 -8.98
N ARG A 148 4.14 14.86 -10.31
CA ARG A 148 4.79 15.88 -11.16
C ARG A 148 4.19 17.28 -11.00
N ARG A 149 2.89 17.39 -10.71
CA ARG A 149 2.21 18.68 -10.53
C ARG A 149 2.50 19.28 -9.16
N ASN A 150 2.33 18.50 -8.09
CA ASN A 150 2.28 19.01 -6.71
C ASN A 150 3.21 18.25 -5.74
N GLY A 151 4.22 17.54 -6.24
CA GLY A 151 5.17 16.78 -5.43
C GLY A 151 4.50 15.69 -4.58
N LEU A 152 5.06 15.43 -3.40
CA LEU A 152 4.51 14.44 -2.47
C LEU A 152 3.07 14.75 -2.07
N ASN A 153 2.71 16.03 -1.87
CA ASN A 153 1.34 16.39 -1.54
C ASN A 153 0.34 15.93 -2.61
N GLY A 154 0.64 16.17 -3.89
CA GLY A 154 -0.20 15.68 -5.00
C GLY A 154 -0.31 14.16 -5.04
N LEU A 155 0.81 13.46 -4.79
CA LEU A 155 0.82 12.01 -4.73
C LEU A 155 -0.07 11.49 -3.59
N LEU A 156 0.06 12.05 -2.39
CA LEU A 156 -0.69 11.65 -1.21
C LEU A 156 -2.19 11.92 -1.36
N GLN A 157 -2.56 13.06 -1.95
CA GLN A 157 -3.95 13.39 -2.24
C GLN A 157 -4.62 12.37 -3.16
N GLU A 158 -4.01 12.06 -4.32
CA GLU A 158 -4.62 11.10 -5.26
C GLU A 158 -4.59 9.66 -4.72
N THR A 159 -3.48 9.25 -4.10
CA THR A 159 -3.36 7.92 -3.48
C THR A 159 -4.43 7.76 -2.40
N GLY A 160 -4.56 8.75 -1.53
CA GLY A 160 -5.51 8.76 -0.43
C GLY A 160 -6.94 8.76 -0.93
N LYS A 161 -7.25 9.60 -1.93
CA LYS A 161 -8.57 9.68 -2.53
C LYS A 161 -9.01 8.34 -3.11
N MET A 162 -8.15 7.69 -3.89
CA MET A 162 -8.44 6.35 -4.44
C MET A 162 -8.74 5.33 -3.35
N ILE A 163 -7.97 5.35 -2.27
CA ILE A 163 -8.20 4.46 -1.12
C ILE A 163 -9.52 4.78 -0.44
N VAL A 164 -9.81 6.07 -0.25
CA VAL A 164 -11.01 6.54 0.43
C VAL A 164 -12.27 6.18 -0.37
N ASP A 165 -12.29 6.51 -1.66
CA ASP A 165 -13.41 6.31 -2.59
C ASP A 165 -13.85 4.84 -2.69
N ASP A 166 -12.89 3.92 -2.67
CA ASP A 166 -13.16 2.48 -2.80
C ASP A 166 -13.54 1.81 -1.47
N PHE A 167 -13.17 2.40 -0.32
CA PHE A 167 -13.10 1.66 0.95
C PHE A 167 -14.00 2.19 2.06
N TYR A 168 -14.21 3.50 2.09
CA TYR A 168 -15.01 4.16 3.11
C TYR A 168 -16.36 4.60 2.56
N GLN A 169 -17.31 4.83 3.46
CA GLN A 169 -18.63 5.34 3.09
C GLN A 169 -18.59 6.83 2.72
N ASP A 170 -17.62 7.56 3.30
CA ASP A 170 -17.39 8.97 3.04
C ASP A 170 -16.22 9.15 2.07
N SER A 171 -16.54 9.63 0.87
CA SER A 171 -15.61 9.97 -0.20
C SER A 171 -15.21 11.46 -0.21
N SER A 172 -15.39 12.16 0.91
CA SER A 172 -14.91 13.53 1.07
C SER A 172 -13.41 13.63 0.85
N GLU A 173 -12.94 14.80 0.42
CA GLU A 173 -11.51 15.07 0.24
C GLU A 173 -10.73 14.81 1.54
N LEU A 174 -9.45 14.46 1.39
CA LEU A 174 -8.58 14.24 2.53
C LEU A 174 -8.35 15.54 3.29
N THR A 175 -8.47 15.48 4.61
CA THR A 175 -8.10 16.60 5.48
C THR A 175 -6.58 16.76 5.52
N GLN A 176 -6.11 17.94 5.91
CA GLN A 176 -4.68 18.18 6.07
C GLN A 176 -4.03 17.29 7.14
N GLU A 177 -4.77 16.92 8.19
CA GLU A 177 -4.31 15.97 9.21
C GLU A 177 -4.08 14.58 8.60
N GLU A 178 -5.05 14.09 7.82
CA GLU A 178 -4.95 12.80 7.12
C GLU A 178 -3.76 12.78 6.15
N ILE A 179 -3.55 13.85 5.38
CA ILE A 179 -2.40 13.98 4.45
C ILE A 179 -1.08 13.94 5.23
N THR A 180 -1.00 14.66 6.35
CA THR A 180 0.24 14.73 7.17
C THR A 180 0.58 13.38 7.79
N LEU A 181 -0.42 12.66 8.31
CA LEU A 181 -0.24 11.29 8.82
C LEU A 181 0.18 10.34 7.69
N PHE A 182 -0.44 10.47 6.52
CA PHE A 182 -0.09 9.65 5.36
C PHE A 182 1.34 9.90 4.90
N GLU A 183 1.77 11.16 4.82
CA GLU A 183 3.13 11.53 4.50
C GLU A 183 4.13 10.87 5.45
N GLY A 184 3.87 10.95 6.76
CA GLY A 184 4.71 10.33 7.78
C GLY A 184 4.87 8.81 7.59
N VAL A 185 3.78 8.11 7.27
CA VAL A 185 3.82 6.67 6.98
C VAL A 185 4.62 6.37 5.70
N LEU A 186 4.33 7.08 4.61
CA LEU A 186 5.01 6.87 3.33
C LEU A 186 6.52 7.12 3.44
N LEU A 187 6.93 8.21 4.11
CA LEU A 187 8.33 8.55 4.28
C LEU A 187 9.06 7.55 5.19
N ASN A 188 8.41 7.06 6.24
CA ASN A 188 8.96 6.00 7.09
C ASN A 188 9.18 4.71 6.31
N ASP A 189 8.25 4.35 5.41
CA ASP A 189 8.39 3.18 4.55
C ASP A 189 9.52 3.36 3.53
N VAL A 190 9.61 4.53 2.87
CA VAL A 190 10.71 4.85 1.96
C VAL A 190 12.07 4.74 2.67
N ALA A 191 12.20 5.31 3.87
CA ALA A 191 13.41 5.23 4.67
C ALA A 191 13.74 3.79 5.07
N SER A 192 12.72 2.99 5.42
CA SER A 192 12.87 1.58 5.76
C SER A 192 13.36 0.77 4.56
N LEU A 193 12.72 0.93 3.40
CA LEU A 193 13.14 0.29 2.14
C LEU A 193 14.61 0.59 1.86
N PHE A 194 15.02 1.85 1.96
CA PHE A 194 16.40 2.26 1.78
C PHE A 194 17.37 1.61 2.76
N ASN A 195 17.02 1.57 4.05
CA ASN A 195 17.84 0.94 5.08
C ASN A 195 17.95 -0.58 4.91
N TYR A 196 16.93 -1.26 4.37
CA TYR A 196 16.99 -2.70 4.09
C TYR A 196 17.90 -3.08 2.93
N VAL A 197 18.18 -2.13 2.02
CA VAL A 197 19.15 -2.33 0.94
C VAL A 197 20.57 -1.89 1.35
N LYS A 198 20.77 -1.23 2.49
CA LYS A 198 22.12 -1.04 3.08
C LYS A 198 22.70 -2.38 3.54
#